data_AF-A0A7C0ZID3-F1
#
_entry.id   AF-A0A7C0ZID3-F1
#
_cell.length_a   1.000
_cell.length_b   1.000
_cell.length_c   1.000
_cell.angle_alpha   90.00
_cell.angle_beta   90.00
_cell.angle_gamma   90.00
#
_symmetry.space_group_name_H-M   'P 1'
#
loop_
_entity.id
_entity.type
_entity.pdbx_description
1 polymer ?
#
loop_
_entity_poly.entity_id
_entity_poly.type
_entity_poly.pdbx_seq_one_letter_code
_entity_poly.pdbx_strand_id
1 'polypeptide(L)'
;LFSLARSRDKTARKKLLEIIRTEKSHDLKEMAILSLRNTRDPEVTEALLNLLDETKDLKLKERLIFTLSTNARNNERFQKKLISLLQKEQEPRLRELAILHLGRFAGDEAIPVLKNFYSQLNEKDAQLKKRIIFSLGNQIKNPEAVKALIEIARQEKDPEIRKQVVYLLRDSKNEEAIKFLEEIINR
;
A
#
# COMPACT_ATOMS: atom_id res chain seq x y z
N LEU A 1 22.09 15.46 7.23
CA LEU A 1 20.83 15.36 6.45
C LEU A 1 19.60 15.26 7.36
N PHE A 2 19.56 14.34 8.33
CA PHE A 2 18.43 14.24 9.27
C PHE A 2 18.14 15.51 10.10
N SER A 3 19.18 16.26 10.52
CA SER A 3 19.04 17.55 11.19
C SER A 3 18.38 18.62 10.31
N LEU A 4 18.69 18.61 9.00
CA LEU A 4 18.11 19.52 8.01
C LEU A 4 16.62 19.25 7.82
N ALA A 5 16.20 17.99 7.77
CA ALA A 5 14.78 17.67 7.64
C ALA A 5 13.94 17.90 8.90
N ARG A 6 14.53 17.79 10.09
CA ARG A 6 13.85 18.12 11.35
C ARG A 6 13.65 19.61 11.55
N SER A 7 14.43 20.43 10.84
CA SER A 7 14.22 21.88 10.84
C SER A 7 12.89 22.22 10.15
N ARG A 8 12.14 23.18 10.69
CA ARG A 8 11.00 23.79 9.98
C ARG A 8 11.46 24.75 8.85
N ASP A 9 12.75 24.77 8.55
CA ASP A 9 13.36 25.70 7.62
C ASP A 9 13.11 25.28 6.16
N LYS A 10 12.44 26.18 5.43
CA LYS A 10 12.16 26.02 4.00
C LYS A 10 13.45 25.90 3.18
N THR A 11 14.54 26.55 3.61
CA THR A 11 15.85 26.50 2.96
C THR A 11 16.46 25.10 3.04
N ALA A 12 16.38 24.47 4.21
CA ALA A 12 16.84 23.10 4.41
C ALA A 12 16.08 22.11 3.51
N ARG A 13 14.76 22.29 3.34
CA ARG A 13 13.93 21.46 2.43
C ARG A 13 14.34 21.64 0.97
N LYS A 14 14.52 22.89 0.52
CA LYS A 14 15.00 23.17 -0.85
C LYS A 14 16.34 22.51 -1.14
N LYS A 15 17.29 22.57 -0.20
CA LYS A 15 18.59 21.91 -0.33
C LYS A 15 18.47 20.39 -0.40
N LEU A 16 17.55 19.78 0.36
CA LEU A 16 17.29 18.34 0.25
C LEU A 16 16.69 17.98 -1.13
N LEU A 17 15.76 18.77 -1.65
CA LEU A 17 15.20 18.56 -2.99
C LEU A 17 16.25 18.74 -4.10
N GLU A 18 17.18 19.70 -3.93
CA GLU A 18 18.31 19.89 -4.83
C GLU A 18 19.23 18.65 -4.84
N ILE A 19 19.63 18.15 -3.67
CA ILE A 19 20.42 16.92 -3.54
C ILE A 19 19.71 15.76 -4.26
N ILE A 20 18.41 15.60 -4.05
CA ILE A 20 17.63 14.53 -4.70
C ILE A 20 17.70 14.63 -6.23
N ARG A 21 17.76 15.83 -6.80
CA ARG A 21 17.82 16.05 -8.25
C ARG A 21 19.22 15.92 -8.82
N THR A 22 20.23 16.49 -8.17
CA THR A 22 21.57 16.69 -8.75
C THR A 22 22.59 15.63 -8.34
N GLU A 23 22.39 14.98 -7.19
CA GLU A 23 23.39 14.09 -6.60
C GLU A 23 23.54 12.80 -7.42
N LYS A 24 24.78 12.36 -7.63
CA LYS A 24 25.08 11.09 -8.33
C LYS A 24 25.12 9.91 -7.37
N SER A 25 25.46 10.14 -6.11
CA SER A 25 25.45 9.11 -5.07
C SER A 25 24.03 8.64 -4.75
N HIS A 26 23.77 7.35 -4.97
CA HIS A 26 22.50 6.71 -4.60
C HIS A 26 22.25 6.83 -3.09
N ASP A 27 23.27 6.64 -2.26
CA ASP A 27 23.16 6.70 -0.81
C ASP A 27 22.76 8.10 -0.32
N LEU A 28 23.37 9.15 -0.89
CA LEU A 28 23.04 10.52 -0.51
C LEU A 28 21.63 10.92 -0.96
N LYS A 29 21.21 10.50 -2.16
CA LYS A 29 19.81 10.64 -2.62
C LYS A 29 18.84 9.95 -1.67
N GLU A 30 19.14 8.72 -1.30
CA GLU A 30 18.31 7.93 -0.39
C GLU A 30 18.22 8.58 1.00
N MET A 31 19.35 9.02 1.57
CA MET A 31 19.37 9.73 2.84
C MET A 31 18.56 11.03 2.77
N ALA A 32 18.61 11.76 1.67
CA ALA A 32 17.84 12.99 1.49
C ALA A 32 16.32 12.70 1.43
N ILE A 33 15.90 11.68 0.69
CA ILE A 33 14.48 11.25 0.63
C ILE A 33 14.00 10.79 2.00
N LEU A 34 14.78 9.96 2.70
CA LEU A 34 14.46 9.48 4.05
C LEU A 34 14.33 10.61 5.05
N SER A 35 15.18 11.62 4.93
CA SER A 35 15.12 12.80 5.77
C SER A 35 13.74 13.49 5.62
N LEU A 36 13.17 13.56 4.41
CA LEU A 36 11.89 14.21 4.14
C LEU A 36 10.64 13.46 4.66
N ARG A 37 10.77 12.26 5.24
CA ARG A 37 9.64 11.39 5.64
C ARG A 37 8.61 12.05 6.56
N ASN A 38 9.03 12.92 7.48
CA ASN A 38 8.13 13.59 8.42
C ASN A 38 7.74 15.01 7.97
N THR A 39 8.02 15.36 6.72
CA THR A 39 7.80 16.71 6.19
C THR A 39 6.43 16.82 5.53
N ARG A 40 5.48 17.48 6.20
CA ARG A 40 4.14 17.77 5.63
C ARG A 40 4.17 19.07 4.83
N ASP A 41 4.79 19.01 3.65
CA ASP A 41 4.93 20.14 2.74
C ASP A 41 4.45 19.72 1.33
N PRO A 42 3.42 20.39 0.77
CA PRO A 42 2.93 20.07 -0.56
C PRO A 42 4.01 20.15 -1.65
N GLU A 43 4.96 21.10 -1.57
CA GLU A 43 6.04 21.24 -2.54
C GLU A 43 6.97 20.01 -2.53
N VAL A 44 7.25 19.49 -1.34
CA VAL A 44 8.02 18.26 -1.16
C VAL A 44 7.26 17.06 -1.71
N THR A 45 5.97 16.94 -1.39
CA THR A 45 5.13 15.84 -1.88
C THR A 45 5.10 15.80 -3.40
N GLU A 46 4.84 16.93 -4.06
CA GLU A 46 4.80 16.98 -5.52
C GLU A 46 6.17 16.68 -6.15
N ALA A 47 7.26 17.16 -5.55
CA ALA A 47 8.60 16.84 -6.02
C ALA A 47 8.93 15.35 -5.92
N LEU A 48 8.53 14.69 -4.82
CA LEU A 48 8.73 13.25 -4.65
C LEU A 48 7.82 12.42 -5.57
N LEU A 49 6.60 12.89 -5.85
CA LEU A 49 5.69 12.25 -6.81
C LEU A 49 6.22 12.33 -8.24
N ASN A 50 6.71 13.50 -8.67
CA ASN A 50 7.34 13.64 -9.98
C ASN A 50 8.56 12.73 -10.11
N LEU A 51 9.41 12.67 -9.08
CA LEU A 51 10.56 11.76 -9.11
C LEU A 51 10.14 10.29 -9.18
N LEU A 52 9.06 9.90 -8.50
CA LEU A 52 8.50 8.55 -8.58
C LEU A 52 7.96 8.22 -9.98
N ASP A 53 7.47 9.22 -10.72
CA ASP A 53 7.03 9.06 -12.11
C ASP A 53 8.21 8.91 -13.07
N GLU A 54 9.31 9.62 -12.84
CA GLU A 54 10.47 9.69 -13.74
C GLU A 54 11.48 8.55 -13.53
N THR A 55 11.68 8.10 -12.29
CA THR A 55 12.76 7.15 -11.97
C THR A 55 12.47 5.74 -12.48
N LYS A 56 13.48 5.11 -13.06
CA LYS A 56 13.48 3.68 -13.42
C LYS A 56 14.15 2.79 -12.36
N ASP A 57 14.81 3.40 -11.37
CA ASP A 57 15.48 2.68 -10.28
C ASP A 57 14.43 2.13 -9.30
N LEU A 58 14.32 0.79 -9.24
CA LEU A 58 13.36 0.09 -8.40
C LEU A 58 13.58 0.36 -6.91
N LYS A 59 14.84 0.38 -6.44
CA LYS A 59 15.14 0.67 -5.02
C LYS A 59 14.71 2.09 -4.66
N LEU A 60 14.95 3.02 -5.58
CA LEU A 60 14.51 4.40 -5.41
C LEU A 60 12.98 4.52 -5.40
N LYS A 61 12.27 3.81 -6.30
CA LYS A 61 10.80 3.74 -6.29
C LYS A 61 10.28 3.25 -4.94
N GLU A 62 10.81 2.13 -4.43
CA GLU A 62 10.42 1.61 -3.11
C GLU A 62 10.60 2.67 -2.02
N ARG A 63 11.77 3.31 -2.00
CA ARG A 63 12.10 4.33 -1.00
C ARG A 63 11.17 5.54 -1.06
N LEU A 64 10.81 5.98 -2.27
CA LEU A 64 9.86 7.07 -2.50
C LEU A 64 8.47 6.69 -2.02
N ILE A 65 7.98 5.49 -2.36
CA ILE A 65 6.69 4.98 -1.91
C ILE A 65 6.64 4.97 -0.38
N PHE A 66 7.63 4.41 0.30
CA PHE A 66 7.70 4.40 1.77
C PHE A 66 7.65 5.81 2.39
N THR A 67 8.32 6.77 1.76
CA THR A 67 8.38 8.15 2.24
C THR A 67 7.05 8.86 2.02
N LEU A 68 6.46 8.70 0.83
CA LEU A 68 5.16 9.24 0.45
C LEU A 68 4.02 8.66 1.30
N SER A 69 4.09 7.39 1.67
CA SER A 69 3.13 6.77 2.60
C SER A 69 3.15 7.37 4.01
N THR A 70 4.20 8.12 4.37
CA THR A 70 4.25 8.82 5.66
C THR A 70 3.85 10.28 5.53
N ASN A 71 4.40 11.00 4.54
CA ASN A 71 4.17 12.45 4.41
C ASN A 71 2.93 12.83 3.58
N ALA A 72 2.43 11.92 2.73
CA ALA A 72 1.41 12.17 1.72
C ALA A 72 0.29 11.10 1.75
N ARG A 73 0.06 10.45 2.89
CA ARG A 73 -0.92 9.36 3.04
C ARG A 73 -2.35 9.70 2.60
N ASN A 74 -2.76 10.97 2.67
CA ASN A 74 -4.08 11.44 2.26
C ASN A 74 -4.04 12.22 0.93
N ASN A 75 -2.90 12.22 0.23
CA ASN A 75 -2.76 12.92 -1.04
C ASN A 75 -3.39 12.08 -2.16
N GLU A 76 -4.38 12.65 -2.86
CA GLU A 76 -5.14 11.97 -3.91
C GLU A 76 -4.26 11.48 -5.06
N ARG A 77 -3.28 12.28 -5.49
CA ARG A 77 -2.34 11.90 -6.56
C ARG A 77 -1.51 10.69 -6.14
N PHE A 78 -1.06 10.64 -4.90
CA PHE A 78 -0.35 9.48 -4.36
C PHE A 78 -1.24 8.24 -4.31
N GLN A 79 -2.50 8.38 -3.88
CA GLN A 79 -3.46 7.26 -3.88
C GLN A 79 -3.69 6.71 -5.30
N LYS A 80 -3.94 7.59 -6.27
CA LYS A 80 -4.04 7.23 -7.70
C LYS A 80 -2.76 6.54 -8.20
N LYS A 81 -1.58 6.99 -7.75
CA LYS A 81 -0.30 6.37 -8.10
C LYS A 81 -0.18 4.96 -7.53
N LEU A 82 -0.58 4.70 -6.29
CA LEU A 82 -0.58 3.35 -5.70
C LEU A 82 -1.52 2.41 -6.48
N ILE A 83 -2.71 2.87 -6.85
CA ILE A 83 -3.64 2.09 -7.68
C ILE A 83 -3.01 1.77 -9.04
N SER A 84 -2.36 2.75 -9.68
CA SER A 84 -1.66 2.52 -10.95
C SER A 84 -0.49 1.55 -10.81
N LEU A 85 0.26 1.59 -9.70
CA LEU A 85 1.34 0.64 -9.45
C LEU A 85 0.80 -0.78 -9.29
N LEU A 86 -0.32 -0.94 -8.59
CA LEU A 86 -0.99 -2.22 -8.43
C LEU A 86 -1.37 -2.84 -9.79
N GLN A 87 -1.91 -2.03 -10.69
CA GLN A 87 -2.46 -2.49 -11.97
C GLN A 87 -1.42 -2.64 -13.10
N LYS A 88 -0.42 -1.76 -13.16
CA LYS A 88 0.44 -1.61 -14.34
C LYS A 88 1.90 -1.99 -14.13
N GLU A 89 2.41 -1.92 -12.90
CA GLU A 89 3.82 -2.25 -12.63
C GLU A 89 4.02 -3.75 -12.77
N GLN A 90 5.19 -4.19 -13.24
CA GLN A 90 5.49 -5.63 -13.36
C GLN A 90 6.26 -6.17 -12.17
N GLU A 91 7.01 -5.30 -11.49
CA GLU A 91 7.81 -5.66 -10.32
C GLU A 91 6.92 -6.09 -9.14
N PRO A 92 6.95 -7.38 -8.72
CA PRO A 92 6.10 -7.89 -7.66
C PRO A 92 6.26 -7.12 -6.34
N ARG A 93 7.48 -6.66 -6.04
CA ARG A 93 7.77 -5.90 -4.83
C ARG A 93 7.02 -4.57 -4.78
N LEU A 94 6.92 -3.87 -5.92
CA LEU A 94 6.20 -2.60 -6.00
C LEU A 94 4.68 -2.78 -5.90
N ARG A 95 4.14 -3.86 -6.47
CA ARG A 95 2.72 -4.24 -6.28
C ARG A 95 2.42 -4.56 -4.82
N GLU A 96 3.30 -5.32 -4.15
CA GLU A 96 3.17 -5.63 -2.72
C GLU A 96 3.13 -4.36 -1.87
N LEU A 97 4.03 -3.40 -2.12
CA LEU A 97 4.01 -2.12 -1.42
C LEU A 97 2.71 -1.35 -1.67
N ALA A 98 2.22 -1.32 -2.92
CA ALA A 98 0.95 -0.69 -3.23
C ALA A 98 -0.22 -1.30 -2.43
N ILE A 99 -0.31 -2.63 -2.33
CA ILE A 99 -1.35 -3.33 -1.56
C ILE A 99 -1.29 -2.97 -0.07
N LEU A 100 -0.09 -3.00 0.52
CA LEU A 100 0.11 -2.72 1.94
C LEU A 100 -0.23 -1.27 2.27
N HIS A 101 0.13 -0.33 1.40
CA HIS A 101 -0.13 1.08 1.63
C HIS A 101 -1.59 1.46 1.39
N LEU A 102 -2.22 0.94 0.34
CA LEU A 102 -3.67 1.11 0.12
C LEU A 102 -4.45 0.58 1.32
N GLY A 103 -4.17 -0.65 1.77
CA GLY A 103 -4.86 -1.26 2.91
C GLY A 103 -4.68 -0.53 4.24
N ARG A 104 -3.58 0.20 4.41
CA ARG A 104 -3.28 0.93 5.65
C ARG A 104 -3.78 2.37 5.67
N PHE A 105 -3.82 3.04 4.52
CA PHE A 105 -3.97 4.50 4.46
C PHE A 105 -5.11 5.01 3.60
N ALA A 106 -5.57 4.24 2.60
CA ALA A 106 -6.69 4.66 1.76
C ALA A 106 -8.06 4.38 2.40
N GLY A 107 -8.09 3.64 3.52
CA GLY A 107 -9.31 3.28 4.22
C GLY A 107 -10.28 2.52 3.31
N ASP A 108 -11.56 2.84 3.46
CA ASP A 108 -12.68 2.15 2.82
C ASP A 108 -12.59 2.17 1.29
N GLU A 109 -12.02 3.24 0.70
CA GLU A 109 -11.85 3.37 -0.75
C GLU A 109 -10.92 2.30 -1.35
N ALA A 110 -10.00 1.74 -0.56
CA ALA A 110 -9.13 0.66 -1.03
C ALA A 110 -9.83 -0.70 -1.10
N ILE A 111 -10.92 -0.92 -0.36
CA ILE A 111 -11.60 -2.22 -0.31
C ILE A 111 -12.06 -2.68 -1.70
N PRO A 112 -12.83 -1.90 -2.49
CA PRO A 112 -13.24 -2.33 -3.82
C PRO A 112 -12.06 -2.48 -4.79
N VAL A 113 -11.03 -1.64 -4.66
CA VAL A 113 -9.81 -1.72 -5.49
C VAL A 113 -9.06 -3.03 -5.23
N LEU A 114 -8.83 -3.36 -3.96
CA LEU A 114 -8.12 -4.58 -3.54
C LEU A 114 -8.92 -5.83 -3.91
N LYS A 115 -10.25 -5.82 -3.71
CA LYS A 115 -11.15 -6.92 -4.11
C LYS A 115 -11.12 -7.16 -5.61
N ASN A 116 -11.26 -6.10 -6.41
CA ASN A 116 -11.21 -6.20 -7.87
C ASN A 116 -9.84 -6.65 -8.37
N PHE A 117 -8.75 -6.20 -7.75
CA PHE A 117 -7.43 -6.68 -8.12
C PHE A 117 -7.26 -8.17 -7.77
N TYR A 118 -7.79 -8.63 -6.62
CA TYR A 118 -7.76 -10.05 -6.25
C TYR A 118 -8.38 -10.97 -7.31
N SER A 119 -9.53 -10.59 -7.86
CA SER A 119 -10.24 -11.43 -8.86
C SER A 119 -9.49 -11.56 -10.19
N GLN A 120 -8.51 -10.71 -10.44
CA GLN A 120 -7.64 -10.75 -11.63
C GLN A 120 -6.40 -11.63 -11.42
N LEU A 121 -6.10 -12.03 -10.18
CA LEU A 121 -4.92 -12.82 -9.84
C LEU A 121 -5.17 -14.32 -10.06
N ASN A 122 -4.15 -15.00 -10.58
CA ASN A 122 -4.17 -16.44 -10.77
C ASN A 122 -3.39 -17.16 -9.67
N GLU A 123 -3.24 -18.48 -9.78
CA GLU A 123 -2.56 -19.33 -8.79
C GLU A 123 -1.07 -18.99 -8.60
N LYS A 124 -0.40 -18.45 -9.64
CA LYS A 124 1.01 -18.03 -9.56
C LYS A 124 1.20 -16.77 -8.73
N ASP A 125 0.13 -16.03 -8.48
CA ASP A 125 0.13 -14.78 -7.71
C ASP A 125 -0.22 -14.99 -6.23
N ALA A 126 -0.06 -16.21 -5.71
CA ALA A 126 -0.42 -16.58 -4.33
C ALA A 126 0.13 -15.60 -3.28
N GLN A 127 1.34 -15.07 -3.51
CA GLN A 127 1.93 -14.09 -2.61
C GLN A 127 1.12 -12.79 -2.56
N LEU A 128 0.74 -12.23 -3.71
CA LEU A 128 -0.08 -11.02 -3.82
C LEU A 128 -1.48 -11.24 -3.25
N LYS A 129 -2.11 -12.39 -3.52
CA LYS A 129 -3.39 -12.79 -2.92
C LYS A 129 -3.33 -12.73 -1.39
N LYS A 130 -2.32 -13.34 -0.77
CA LYS A 130 -2.11 -13.30 0.68
C LYS A 130 -1.96 -11.87 1.21
N ARG A 131 -1.31 -10.96 0.47
CA ARG A 131 -1.16 -9.56 0.89
C ARG A 131 -2.48 -8.81 0.85
N ILE A 132 -3.29 -9.04 -0.18
CA ILE A 132 -4.61 -8.43 -0.29
C ILE A 132 -5.49 -8.88 0.86
N ILE A 133 -5.53 -10.18 1.14
CA ILE A 133 -6.29 -10.75 2.26
C ILE A 133 -5.81 -10.16 3.59
N PHE A 134 -4.51 -10.07 3.81
CA PHE A 134 -3.95 -9.43 5.00
C PHE A 134 -4.35 -7.94 5.09
N SER A 135 -4.27 -7.19 4.00
CA SER A 135 -4.68 -5.79 3.94
C SER A 135 -6.17 -5.57 4.21
N LEU A 136 -7.05 -6.43 3.68
CA LEU A 136 -8.49 -6.42 3.97
C LEU A 136 -8.76 -6.84 5.43
N GLY A 137 -8.03 -7.83 5.94
CA GLY A 137 -8.10 -8.28 7.33
C GLY A 137 -7.69 -7.22 8.34
N ASN A 138 -6.75 -6.33 8.01
CA ASN A 138 -6.44 -5.18 8.86
C ASN A 138 -7.62 -4.20 8.99
N GLN A 139 -8.59 -4.29 8.09
CA GLN A 139 -9.82 -3.50 8.09
C GLN A 139 -11.03 -4.32 8.55
N ILE A 140 -10.85 -5.43 9.28
CA ILE A 140 -11.93 -6.37 9.63
C ILE A 140 -13.09 -5.76 10.43
N LYS A 141 -12.88 -4.59 11.05
CA LYS A 141 -13.96 -3.84 11.71
C LYS A 141 -14.89 -3.11 10.74
N ASN A 142 -14.49 -2.97 9.47
CA ASN A 142 -15.32 -2.43 8.42
C ASN A 142 -16.18 -3.57 7.82
N PRO A 143 -17.52 -3.46 7.85
CA PRO A 143 -18.43 -4.44 7.24
C PRO A 143 -18.16 -4.73 5.76
N GLU A 144 -17.71 -3.73 4.98
CA GLU A 144 -17.39 -3.91 3.56
C GLU A 144 -16.12 -4.75 3.36
N ALA A 145 -15.14 -4.65 4.27
CA ALA A 145 -13.97 -5.51 4.25
C ALA A 145 -14.35 -6.96 4.60
N VAL A 146 -15.27 -7.15 5.55
CA VAL A 146 -15.85 -8.46 5.89
C VAL A 146 -16.54 -9.07 4.67
N LYS A 147 -17.43 -8.33 4.01
CA LYS A 147 -18.11 -8.78 2.77
C LYS A 147 -17.11 -9.17 1.69
N ALA A 148 -16.10 -8.33 1.45
CA ALA A 148 -15.05 -8.61 0.47
C ALA A 148 -14.30 -9.91 0.78
N LEU A 149 -13.97 -10.15 2.05
CA LEU A 149 -13.33 -11.39 2.49
C LEU A 149 -14.26 -12.60 2.33
N ILE A 150 -15.55 -12.50 2.65
CA ILE A 150 -16.53 -13.57 2.42
C ILE A 150 -16.63 -13.92 0.93
N GLU A 151 -16.75 -12.92 0.05
CA GLU A 151 -16.78 -13.11 -1.40
C GLU A 151 -15.52 -13.83 -1.90
N ILE A 152 -14.34 -13.40 -1.42
CA ILE A 152 -13.06 -14.05 -1.73
C ILE A 152 -13.07 -15.51 -1.27
N ALA A 153 -13.49 -15.80 -0.04
CA ALA A 153 -13.51 -17.17 0.48
C ALA A 153 -14.46 -18.10 -0.26
N ARG A 154 -15.58 -17.57 -0.80
CA ARG A 154 -16.51 -18.34 -1.64
C ARG A 154 -15.92 -18.73 -2.99
N GLN A 155 -15.12 -17.84 -3.60
CA GLN A 155 -14.60 -18.02 -4.96
C GLN A 155 -13.20 -18.64 -5.01
N GLU A 156 -12.39 -18.47 -3.96
CA GLU A 156 -11.03 -18.99 -3.91
C GLU A 156 -11.04 -20.52 -4.04
N LYS A 157 -10.06 -21.08 -4.73
CA LYS A 157 -9.89 -22.53 -4.92
C LYS A 157 -8.75 -23.07 -4.05
N ASP A 158 -7.74 -22.26 -3.79
CA ASP A 158 -6.62 -22.61 -2.91
C ASP A 158 -7.12 -22.77 -1.45
N PRO A 159 -7.04 -23.97 -0.87
CA PRO A 159 -7.53 -24.22 0.49
C PRO A 159 -6.73 -23.49 1.56
N GLU A 160 -5.43 -23.25 1.36
CA GLU A 160 -4.60 -22.51 2.32
C GLU A 160 -4.97 -21.03 2.34
N ILE A 161 -5.26 -20.45 1.17
CA ILE A 161 -5.74 -19.08 1.09
C ILE A 161 -7.14 -18.96 1.69
N ARG A 162 -8.05 -19.90 1.38
CA ARG A 162 -9.40 -19.94 1.98
C ARG A 162 -9.34 -20.00 3.51
N LYS A 163 -8.46 -20.84 4.07
CA LYS A 163 -8.24 -20.98 5.51
C LYS A 163 -7.77 -19.67 6.15
N GLN A 164 -6.88 -18.92 5.50
CA GLN A 164 -6.45 -17.61 6.00
C GLN A 164 -7.60 -16.61 6.09
N VAL A 165 -8.48 -16.61 5.09
CA VAL A 165 -9.65 -15.72 5.10
C VAL A 165 -10.62 -16.09 6.23
N VAL A 166 -10.91 -17.39 6.40
CA VAL A 166 -11.74 -17.90 7.51
C VAL A 166 -11.17 -17.49 8.87
N TYR A 167 -9.85 -17.58 9.04
CA TYR A 167 -9.18 -17.15 10.26
C TYR A 167 -9.40 -15.65 10.56
N LEU A 168 -9.30 -14.80 9.54
CA LEU A 168 -9.52 -13.35 9.71
C LEU A 168 -10.99 -13.04 10.04
N LEU A 169 -11.94 -13.73 9.40
CA LEU A 169 -13.37 -13.54 9.62
C LEU A 169 -13.81 -13.87 11.04
N ARG A 170 -13.12 -14.82 11.71
CA ARG A 170 -13.34 -15.16 13.12
C ARG A 170 -13.29 -13.93 14.04
N ASP A 171 -12.35 -13.02 13.79
CA ASP A 171 -12.08 -11.89 14.67
C ASP A 171 -12.97 -10.67 14.35
N SER A 172 -13.81 -10.74 13.29
CA SER A 172 -14.69 -9.65 12.85
C SER A 172 -15.85 -9.35 13.80
N LYS A 173 -16.39 -10.39 14.48
CA LYS A 173 -17.67 -10.36 15.22
C LYS A 173 -18.85 -9.84 14.39
N ASN A 174 -18.74 -9.84 13.06
CA ASN A 174 -19.79 -9.39 12.16
C ASN A 174 -20.81 -10.52 11.94
N GLU A 175 -22.11 -10.21 11.97
CA GLU A 175 -23.17 -11.21 11.82
C GLU A 175 -23.10 -11.97 10.49
N GLU A 176 -22.69 -11.31 9.41
CA GLU A 176 -22.53 -11.94 8.09
C GLU A 176 -21.35 -12.90 8.08
N ALA A 177 -20.25 -12.54 8.76
CA ALA A 177 -19.12 -13.45 8.96
C ALA A 177 -19.53 -14.66 9.80
N ILE A 178 -20.30 -14.48 10.87
CA ILE A 178 -20.79 -15.59 11.70
C ILE A 178 -21.65 -16.55 10.87
N LYS A 179 -22.64 -16.03 10.13
CA LYS A 179 -23.48 -16.85 9.23
C LYS A 179 -22.66 -17.61 8.19
N PHE A 180 -21.65 -16.96 7.61
CA PHE A 180 -20.77 -17.60 6.65
C PHE A 180 -19.92 -18.73 7.28
N LEU A 181 -19.40 -18.51 8.49
CA LEU A 181 -18.64 -19.54 9.21
C LEU A 181 -19.54 -20.74 9.60
N GLU A 182 -20.78 -20.49 10.02
CA GLU A 182 -21.78 -21.54 10.26
C GLU A 182 -22.10 -22.34 8.98
N GLU A 183 -22.24 -21.67 7.84
CA GLU A 183 -22.44 -22.32 6.53
C GLU A 183 -21.29 -23.28 6.19
N ILE A 184 -20.04 -22.91 6.51
CA ILE A 184 -18.87 -23.76 6.25
C ILE A 184 -18.82 -24.98 7.18
N ILE A 185 -19.20 -24.83 8.45
CA ILE A 185 -19.14 -25.92 9.44
C ILE A 185 -20.24 -26.96 9.18
N ASN A 186 -21.40 -26.54 8.66
CA ASN A 186 -22.55 -27.40 8.41
C ASN A 186 -22.53 -28.08 7.03
N ARG A 187 -21.44 -27.91 6.25
CA ARG A 187 -21.21 -28.60 4.99
C ARG A 187 -20.34 -29.84 5.20
#